data_AF-G9KUH8-F1
#
_entry.id   AF-G9KUH8-F1
#
_cell.length_a   1.000
_cell.length_b   1.000
_cell.length_c   1.000
_cell.angle_alpha   90.00
_cell.angle_beta   90.00
_cell.angle_gamma   90.00
#
_symmetry.space_group_name_H-M   'P 1'
#
loop_
_entity.id
_entity.type
_entity.pdbx_description
1 polymer ?
#
loop_
_entity_poly.entity_id
_entity_poly.type
_entity_poly.pdbx_seq_one_letter_code
_entity_poly.pdbx_strand_id
1 'polypeptide(L)'
;ASVQAVIEKLREENRLLRQKVTHVEDLNAKWQRYDASRDEYVRGLHAQMQGLRAPPEPSRPSCPELMRKEISRLNRQLEEKIRVCVDVRRELVAVRGARDAALERVQMLEQQILAYKDDFTSERADRERAQGRIQELEEEVASLRQQASWTQERREPGSCRTHMGNRTSKYLEADALELVAPSGWRAGTGSQGLDSPAEGRCPGAAQRGQGDLQCPHCLRSFGDEQGEELFRHVAECC
;
A
#
# COMPACT_ATOMS: atom_id res chain seq x y z
N ALA A 1 90.27 -0.43 -84.21
CA ALA A 1 90.03 0.80 -83.44
C ALA A 1 91.33 1.22 -82.76
N SER A 2 91.71 2.49 -82.80
CA SER A 2 92.98 2.97 -82.20
C SER A 2 92.90 2.92 -80.68
N VAL A 3 93.99 2.50 -80.01
CA VAL A 3 94.14 2.49 -78.54
C VAL A 3 93.79 3.85 -77.92
N GLN A 4 94.08 4.93 -78.64
CA GLN A 4 93.74 6.30 -78.25
C GLN A 4 92.23 6.53 -78.07
N ALA A 5 91.40 5.97 -78.97
CA ALA A 5 89.95 6.10 -78.89
C ALA A 5 89.37 5.34 -77.69
N VAL A 6 90.00 4.23 -77.29
CA VAL A 6 89.62 3.48 -76.08
C VAL A 6 89.99 4.27 -74.83
N ILE A 7 91.17 4.90 -74.79
CA ILE A 7 91.60 5.75 -73.67
C ILE A 7 90.68 6.96 -73.49
N GLU A 8 90.30 7.62 -74.58
CA GLU A 8 89.37 8.77 -74.54
C GLU A 8 87.98 8.35 -74.05
N LYS A 9 87.46 7.20 -74.53
CA LYS A 9 86.19 6.64 -74.05
C LYS A 9 86.24 6.33 -72.55
N LEU A 10 87.30 5.69 -72.07
CA LEU A 10 87.48 5.40 -70.64
C LEU A 10 87.61 6.67 -69.79
N ARG A 11 88.27 7.72 -70.30
CA ARG A 11 88.35 9.01 -69.61
C ARG A 11 86.98 9.67 -69.47
N GLU A 12 86.18 9.64 -70.54
CA GLU A 12 84.82 10.17 -70.51
C GLU A 12 83.90 9.36 -69.60
N GLU A 13 83.98 8.02 -69.65
CA GLU A 13 83.26 7.15 -68.72
C GLU A 13 83.67 7.39 -67.27
N ASN A 14 84.96 7.58 -66.98
CA ASN A 14 85.44 7.90 -65.64
C ASN A 14 84.92 9.26 -65.17
N ARG A 15 84.84 10.26 -66.06
CA ARG A 15 84.23 11.56 -65.78
C ARG A 15 82.75 11.43 -65.44
N LEU A 16 81.99 10.66 -66.24
CA LEU A 16 80.57 10.39 -66.01
C LEU A 16 80.33 9.61 -64.72
N LEU A 17 81.17 8.62 -64.40
CA LEU A 17 81.08 7.87 -63.15
C LEU A 17 81.32 8.77 -61.94
N ARG A 18 82.32 9.66 -61.99
CA ARG A 18 82.55 10.64 -60.92
C ARG A 18 81.35 11.56 -60.73
N GLN A 19 80.75 12.06 -61.82
CA GLN A 19 79.53 12.87 -61.74
C GLN A 19 78.36 12.11 -61.11
N LYS A 20 78.17 10.84 -61.47
CA LYS A 20 77.13 9.97 -60.87
C LYS A 20 77.39 9.72 -59.37
N VAL A 21 78.64 9.50 -58.98
CA VAL A 21 79.01 9.32 -57.56
C VAL A 21 78.66 10.57 -56.77
N THR A 22 79.09 11.75 -57.22
CA THR A 22 78.75 13.02 -56.55
C THR A 22 77.24 13.23 -56.47
N HIS A 23 76.49 12.90 -57.54
CA HIS A 23 75.04 13.01 -57.52
C HIS A 23 74.38 12.08 -56.47
N VAL A 24 74.85 10.85 -56.34
CA VAL A 24 74.34 9.90 -55.33
C VAL A 24 74.75 10.34 -53.91
N GLU A 25 75.96 10.86 -53.72
CA GLU A 25 76.42 11.42 -52.45
C GLU A 25 75.53 12.60 -52.02
N ASP A 26 75.18 13.50 -52.93
CA ASP A 26 74.26 14.61 -52.67
C ASP A 26 72.85 14.14 -52.29
N LEU A 27 72.33 13.12 -52.98
CA LEU A 27 71.04 12.52 -52.65
C LEU A 27 71.07 11.83 -51.29
N ASN A 28 72.15 11.11 -50.97
CA ASN A 28 72.34 10.46 -49.68
C ASN A 28 72.40 11.51 -48.56
N ALA A 29 73.14 12.61 -48.74
CA ALA A 29 73.20 13.71 -47.77
C ALA A 29 71.84 14.39 -47.57
N LYS A 30 70.98 14.46 -48.59
CA LYS A 30 69.59 14.94 -48.44
C LYS A 30 68.74 13.94 -47.68
N TRP A 31 68.85 12.65 -47.99
CA TRP A 31 68.09 11.61 -47.31
C TRP A 31 68.46 11.51 -45.83
N GLN A 32 69.75 11.56 -45.49
CA GLN A 32 70.21 11.58 -44.09
C GLN A 32 69.64 12.77 -43.31
N ARG A 33 69.58 13.96 -43.93
CA ARG A 33 68.96 15.15 -43.30
C ARG A 33 67.46 14.97 -43.08
N TYR A 34 66.76 14.39 -44.05
CA TYR A 34 65.34 14.08 -43.90
C TYR A 34 65.10 13.05 -42.79
N ASP A 35 65.90 11.99 -42.75
CA ASP A 35 65.78 10.93 -41.75
C ASP A 35 66.04 11.46 -40.33
N ALA A 36 67.09 12.28 -40.15
CA ALA A 36 67.38 12.96 -38.90
C ALA A 36 66.23 13.89 -38.46
N SER A 37 65.68 14.70 -39.37
CA SER A 37 64.56 15.60 -39.10
C SER A 37 63.28 14.83 -38.75
N ARG A 38 63.00 13.72 -39.47
CA ARG A 38 61.88 12.82 -39.18
C ARG A 38 62.02 12.24 -37.77
N ASP A 39 63.21 11.78 -37.41
CA ASP A 39 63.46 11.21 -36.08
C ASP A 39 63.33 12.27 -34.98
N GLU A 40 63.77 13.51 -35.21
CA GLU A 40 63.53 14.63 -34.29
C GLU A 40 62.04 14.93 -34.12
N TYR A 41 61.28 14.97 -35.21
CA TYR A 41 59.84 15.18 -35.17
C TYR A 41 59.11 14.07 -34.41
N VAL A 42 59.45 12.82 -34.69
CA VAL A 42 58.90 11.65 -33.99
C VAL A 42 59.29 11.70 -32.51
N ARG A 43 60.53 12.03 -32.15
CA ARG A 43 60.94 12.24 -30.75
C ARG A 43 60.12 13.36 -30.09
N GLY A 44 59.87 14.45 -30.79
CA GLY A 44 59.03 15.56 -30.33
C GLY A 44 57.60 15.13 -30.04
N LEU A 45 56.98 14.34 -30.92
CA LEU A 45 55.63 13.78 -30.70
C LEU A 45 55.61 12.82 -29.50
N HIS A 46 56.62 11.95 -29.37
CA HIS A 46 56.74 11.07 -28.22
C HIS A 46 56.87 11.87 -26.92
N ALA A 47 57.68 12.94 -26.91
CA ALA A 47 57.83 13.82 -25.75
C ALA A 47 56.52 14.55 -25.40
N GLN A 48 55.75 15.03 -26.38
CA GLN A 48 54.44 15.65 -26.14
C GLN A 48 53.43 14.65 -25.57
N MET A 49 53.34 13.46 -26.16
CA MET A 49 52.47 12.40 -25.64
C MET A 49 52.90 11.93 -24.25
N GLN A 50 54.21 11.84 -23.99
CA GLN A 50 54.75 11.53 -22.66
C GLN A 50 54.50 12.67 -21.67
N GLY A 51 54.57 13.94 -22.07
CA GLY A 51 54.20 15.08 -21.22
C GLY A 51 52.71 15.06 -20.86
N LEU A 52 51.86 14.57 -21.76
CA LEU A 52 50.43 14.32 -21.50
C LEU A 52 50.16 13.04 -20.70
N ARG A 53 51.06 12.05 -20.77
CA ARG A 53 50.99 10.74 -20.10
C ARG A 53 51.90 10.61 -18.87
N ALA A 54 52.62 11.66 -18.49
CA ALA A 54 53.64 11.58 -17.44
C ALA A 54 52.99 11.02 -16.17
N PRO A 55 53.63 10.04 -15.50
CA PRO A 55 53.17 9.60 -14.19
C PRO A 55 52.98 10.83 -13.31
N PRO A 56 51.88 10.93 -12.55
CA PRO A 56 51.69 12.04 -11.63
C PRO A 56 52.89 12.05 -10.69
N GLU A 57 53.61 13.17 -10.63
CA GLU A 57 54.52 13.44 -9.52
C GLU A 57 53.74 13.16 -8.22
N PRO A 58 54.20 12.27 -7.34
CA PRO A 58 53.39 11.72 -6.23
C PRO A 58 52.97 12.76 -5.18
N SER A 59 53.34 14.02 -5.35
CA SER A 59 53.17 15.11 -4.39
C SER A 59 52.13 16.16 -4.78
N ARG A 60 51.56 16.15 -6.00
CA ARG A 60 50.49 17.09 -6.38
C ARG A 60 49.47 16.47 -7.35
N PRO A 61 48.18 16.41 -6.99
CA PRO A 61 47.15 15.93 -7.92
C PRO A 61 47.16 16.76 -9.20
N SER A 62 47.33 16.11 -10.34
CA SER A 62 47.23 16.78 -11.63
C SER A 62 45.79 17.25 -11.87
N CYS A 63 45.59 18.34 -12.63
CA CYS A 63 44.26 18.88 -12.93
C CYS A 63 43.24 17.80 -13.41
N PRO A 64 43.62 16.84 -14.28
CA PRO A 64 42.75 15.72 -14.66
C PRO A 64 42.37 14.79 -13.50
N GLU A 65 43.23 14.61 -12.50
CA GLU A 65 42.93 13.80 -11.32
C GLU A 65 41.95 14.48 -10.38
N LEU A 66 42.05 15.81 -10.23
CA LEU A 66 41.07 16.59 -9.48
C LEU A 66 39.70 16.51 -10.14
N MET A 67 39.63 16.63 -11.47
CA MET A 67 38.39 16.45 -12.22
C MET A 67 37.83 15.04 -12.07
N ARG A 68 38.66 14.00 -12.14
CA ARG A 68 38.23 12.61 -11.90
C ARG A 68 37.66 12.42 -10.49
N LYS A 69 38.33 12.95 -9.47
CA LYS A 69 37.84 12.91 -8.07
C LYS A 69 36.51 13.63 -7.92
N GLU A 70 36.35 14.78 -8.57
CA GLU A 70 35.11 15.55 -8.54
C GLU A 70 33.96 14.82 -9.26
N ILE A 71 34.22 14.21 -10.42
CA ILE A 71 33.25 13.36 -11.11
C ILE A 71 32.82 12.20 -10.21
N SER A 72 33.76 11.51 -9.55
CA SER A 72 33.42 10.44 -8.61
C SER A 72 32.59 10.94 -7.41
N ARG A 73 32.90 12.14 -6.89
CA ARG A 73 32.14 12.76 -5.80
C ARG A 73 30.71 13.06 -6.23
N LEU A 74 30.53 13.68 -7.39
CA LEU A 74 29.22 14.03 -7.95
C LEU A 74 28.41 12.79 -8.29
N ASN A 75 29.03 11.76 -8.87
CA ASN A 75 28.37 10.48 -9.15
C ASN A 75 27.84 9.83 -7.87
N ARG A 76 28.66 9.79 -6.81
CA ARG A 76 28.21 9.26 -5.50
C ARG A 76 27.02 10.06 -4.96
N GLN A 77 27.05 11.38 -5.06
CA GLN A 77 25.94 12.23 -4.63
C GLN A 77 24.69 12.01 -5.47
N LEU A 78 24.83 11.84 -6.78
CA LEU A 78 23.71 11.55 -7.68
C LEU A 78 23.09 10.19 -7.35
N GLU A 79 23.88 9.15 -7.15
CA GLU A 79 23.41 7.82 -6.74
C GLU A 79 22.68 7.85 -5.39
N GLU A 80 23.17 8.63 -4.43
CA GLU A 80 22.50 8.87 -3.16
C GLU A 80 21.15 9.58 -3.33
N LYS A 81 21.10 10.63 -4.14
CA LYS A 81 19.84 11.33 -4.44
C LYS A 81 18.85 10.45 -5.22
N ILE A 82 19.32 9.63 -6.15
CA ILE A 82 18.49 8.66 -6.86
C ILE A 82 17.90 7.66 -5.87
N ARG A 83 18.70 7.12 -4.94
CA ARG A 83 18.20 6.20 -3.90
C ARG A 83 17.11 6.84 -3.06
N VAL A 84 17.35 8.05 -2.54
CA VAL A 84 16.33 8.80 -1.76
C VAL A 84 15.05 9.03 -2.59
N CYS A 85 15.18 9.41 -3.86
CA CYS A 85 14.02 9.58 -4.75
C CYS A 85 13.24 8.28 -4.97
N VAL A 86 13.92 7.13 -5.07
CA VAL A 86 13.29 5.83 -5.19
C VAL A 86 12.54 5.47 -3.91
N ASP A 87 13.13 5.72 -2.75
CA ASP A 87 12.52 5.41 -1.45
C ASP A 87 11.28 6.28 -1.20
N VAL A 88 11.38 7.60 -1.42
CA VAL A 88 10.22 8.52 -1.32
C VAL A 88 9.11 8.13 -2.30
N ARG A 89 9.44 7.68 -3.52
CA ARG A 89 8.44 7.19 -4.48
C ARG A 89 7.73 5.93 -3.97
N ARG A 90 8.45 5.01 -3.34
CA ARG A 90 7.85 3.80 -2.75
C ARG A 90 6.93 4.17 -1.59
N GLU A 91 7.36 5.06 -0.71
CA GLU A 91 6.53 5.57 0.39
C GLU A 91 5.26 6.25 -0.13
N LEU A 92 5.37 7.08 -1.17
CA LEU A 92 4.22 7.74 -1.79
C LEU A 92 3.21 6.72 -2.35
N VAL A 93 3.68 5.65 -3.00
CA VAL A 93 2.82 4.57 -3.49
C VAL A 93 2.12 3.87 -2.33
N ALA A 94 2.85 3.57 -1.25
CA ALA A 94 2.28 2.94 -0.06
C ALA A 94 1.21 3.83 0.61
N VAL A 95 1.49 5.13 0.76
CA VAL A 95 0.54 6.10 1.34
C VAL A 95 -0.71 6.25 0.46
N ARG A 96 -0.56 6.28 -0.86
CA ARG A 96 -1.71 6.30 -1.78
C ARG A 96 -2.55 5.03 -1.64
N GLY A 97 -1.91 3.85 -1.61
CA GLY A 97 -2.62 2.59 -1.40
C GLY A 97 -3.37 2.55 -0.07
N ALA A 98 -2.75 3.02 1.01
CA ALA A 98 -3.40 3.10 2.33
C ALA A 98 -4.59 4.07 2.33
N ARG A 99 -4.46 5.22 1.66
CA ARG A 99 -5.55 6.19 1.49
C ARG A 99 -6.71 5.57 0.71
N ASP A 100 -6.42 4.91 -0.40
CA ASP A 100 -7.46 4.35 -1.27
C ASP A 100 -8.22 3.23 -0.53
N ALA A 101 -7.52 2.36 0.20
CA ALA A 101 -8.14 1.35 1.08
C ALA A 101 -8.98 1.97 2.20
N ALA A 102 -8.55 3.11 2.77
CA ALA A 102 -9.34 3.82 3.77
C ALA A 102 -10.63 4.40 3.17
N LEU A 103 -10.57 4.95 1.95
CA LEU A 103 -11.75 5.45 1.24
C LEU A 103 -12.74 4.32 0.92
N GLU A 104 -12.27 3.16 0.49
CA GLU A 104 -13.11 1.97 0.29
C GLU A 104 -13.79 1.55 1.60
N ARG A 105 -13.06 1.56 2.72
CA ARG A 105 -13.63 1.25 4.03
C ARG A 105 -14.72 2.25 4.44
N VAL A 106 -14.50 3.54 4.19
CA VAL A 106 -15.51 4.58 4.47
C VAL A 106 -16.77 4.33 3.63
N GLN A 107 -16.63 4.08 2.33
CA GLN A 107 -17.78 3.77 1.46
C GLN A 107 -18.55 2.54 1.94
N MET A 108 -17.86 1.49 2.38
CA MET A 108 -18.52 0.31 2.94
C MET A 108 -19.30 0.63 4.23
N LEU A 109 -18.75 1.48 5.10
CA LEU A 109 -19.44 1.92 6.31
C LEU A 109 -20.66 2.79 5.98
N GLU A 110 -20.57 3.66 4.97
CA GLU A 110 -21.72 4.44 4.49
C GLU A 110 -22.84 3.51 4.00
N GLN A 111 -22.52 2.47 3.23
CA GLN A 111 -23.51 1.47 2.81
C GLN A 111 -24.10 0.69 3.99
N GLN A 112 -23.28 0.36 5.00
CA GLN A 112 -23.76 -0.28 6.22
C GLN A 112 -24.75 0.61 6.98
N ILE A 113 -24.46 1.90 7.12
CA ILE A 113 -25.36 2.87 7.76
C ILE A 113 -26.69 2.95 7.00
N LEU A 114 -26.66 2.97 5.67
CA LEU A 114 -27.88 2.96 4.86
C LEU A 114 -28.70 1.70 5.08
N ALA A 115 -28.07 0.52 5.03
CA ALA A 115 -28.75 -0.74 5.29
C ALA A 115 -29.40 -0.77 6.68
N TYR A 116 -28.66 -0.39 7.73
CA TYR A 116 -29.22 -0.35 9.09
C TYR A 116 -30.34 0.67 9.26
N LYS A 117 -30.29 1.80 8.55
CA LYS A 117 -31.39 2.75 8.53
C LYS A 117 -32.64 2.11 7.92
N ASP A 118 -32.49 1.40 6.81
CA ASP A 118 -33.59 0.76 6.11
C ASP A 118 -34.18 -0.40 6.95
N ASP A 119 -33.33 -1.20 7.59
CA ASP A 119 -33.74 -2.25 8.55
C ASP A 119 -34.54 -1.65 9.71
N PHE A 120 -34.06 -0.55 10.30
CA PHE A 120 -34.75 0.13 11.39
C PHE A 120 -36.12 0.66 10.96
N THR A 121 -36.22 1.25 9.76
CA THR A 121 -37.51 1.74 9.25
C THR A 121 -38.48 0.59 8.95
N SER A 122 -37.99 -0.54 8.44
CA SER A 122 -38.79 -1.71 8.16
C SER A 122 -39.34 -2.34 9.45
N GLU A 123 -38.47 -2.53 10.44
CA GLU A 123 -38.86 -3.05 11.76
C GLU A 123 -39.85 -2.13 12.47
N ARG A 124 -39.67 -0.81 12.34
CA ARG A 124 -40.65 0.17 12.84
C ARG A 124 -42.00 0.00 12.16
N ALA A 125 -42.03 -0.15 10.83
CA ALA A 125 -43.27 -0.34 10.08
C ALA A 125 -43.96 -1.66 10.47
N ASP A 126 -43.21 -2.74 10.69
CA ASP A 126 -43.72 -4.00 11.22
C ASP A 126 -44.32 -3.84 12.61
N ARG A 127 -43.64 -3.11 13.50
CA ARG A 127 -44.14 -2.81 14.84
C ARG A 127 -45.45 -2.02 14.78
N GLU A 128 -45.54 -0.99 13.95
CA GLU A 128 -46.77 -0.19 13.78
C GLU A 128 -47.93 -1.04 13.24
N ARG A 129 -47.67 -1.95 12.29
CA ARG A 129 -48.67 -2.93 11.83
C ARG A 129 -49.14 -3.85 12.96
N ALA A 130 -48.21 -4.39 13.75
CA ALA A 130 -48.55 -5.23 14.89
C ALA A 130 -49.37 -4.48 15.94
N GLN A 131 -49.03 -3.20 16.21
CA GLN A 131 -49.81 -2.34 17.10
C GLN A 131 -51.22 -2.08 16.59
N GLY A 132 -51.40 -1.83 15.29
CA GLY A 132 -52.73 -1.70 14.67
C GLY A 132 -53.56 -2.98 14.83
N ARG A 133 -52.96 -4.15 14.59
CA ARG A 133 -53.65 -5.43 14.77
C ARG A 133 -54.05 -5.70 16.22
N ILE A 134 -53.24 -5.27 17.18
CA ILE A 134 -53.58 -5.35 18.61
C ILE A 134 -54.80 -4.50 18.91
N GLN A 135 -54.84 -3.25 18.43
CA GLN A 135 -55.98 -2.35 18.64
C GLN A 135 -57.27 -2.93 18.05
N GLU A 136 -57.23 -3.43 16.81
CA GLU A 136 -58.37 -4.11 16.17
C GLU A 136 -58.88 -5.28 17.03
N LEU A 137 -57.96 -6.14 17.52
CA LEU A 137 -58.32 -7.28 18.36
C LEU A 137 -58.86 -6.85 19.73
N GLU A 138 -58.36 -5.76 20.31
CA GLU A 138 -58.87 -5.19 21.56
C GLU A 138 -60.31 -4.67 21.37
N GLU A 139 -60.60 -3.99 20.25
CA GLU A 139 -61.94 -3.52 19.89
C GLU A 139 -62.91 -4.68 19.64
N GLU A 140 -62.48 -5.72 18.93
CA GLU A 140 -63.26 -6.95 18.71
C GLU A 140 -63.58 -7.64 20.05
N VAL A 141 -62.59 -7.79 20.93
CA VAL A 141 -62.79 -8.37 22.26
C VAL A 141 -63.73 -7.52 23.11
N ALA A 142 -63.60 -6.20 23.09
CA ALA A 142 -64.51 -5.28 23.79
C ALA A 142 -65.95 -5.43 23.28
N SER A 143 -66.14 -5.48 21.96
CA SER A 143 -67.43 -5.65 21.32
C SER A 143 -68.07 -7.00 21.67
N LEU A 144 -67.29 -8.09 21.63
CA LEU A 144 -67.74 -9.42 22.01
C LEU A 144 -68.10 -9.50 23.50
N ARG A 145 -67.32 -8.87 24.38
CA ARG A 145 -67.63 -8.78 25.81
C ARG A 145 -68.95 -8.04 26.05
N GLN A 146 -69.18 -6.95 25.33
CA GLN A 146 -70.43 -6.20 25.42
C GLN A 146 -71.62 -7.02 24.88
N GLN A 147 -71.48 -7.71 23.75
CA GLN A 147 -72.52 -8.62 23.26
C GLN A 147 -72.82 -9.74 24.25
N ALA A 148 -71.79 -10.33 24.88
CA ALA A 148 -71.94 -11.36 25.90
C ALA A 148 -72.68 -10.82 27.14
N SER A 149 -72.35 -9.61 27.61
CA SER A 149 -73.05 -8.98 28.74
C SER A 149 -74.52 -8.69 28.41
N TRP A 150 -74.83 -8.14 27.22
CA TRP A 150 -76.22 -7.96 26.76
C TRP A 150 -76.99 -9.27 26.66
N THR A 151 -76.34 -10.33 26.15
CA THR A 151 -76.95 -11.67 26.05
C THR A 151 -77.20 -12.29 27.41
N GLN A 152 -76.34 -12.00 28.39
CA GLN A 152 -76.48 -12.47 29.77
C GLN A 152 -77.51 -11.65 30.56
N GLU A 153 -77.58 -10.34 30.38
CA GLU A 153 -78.53 -9.44 31.04
C GLU A 153 -79.96 -9.60 30.49
N ARG A 154 -80.11 -9.90 29.19
CA ARG A 154 -81.39 -10.35 28.60
C ARG A 154 -81.84 -11.73 29.11
N ARG A 155 -80.98 -12.41 29.87
CA ARG A 155 -81.13 -13.81 30.30
C ARG A 155 -80.93 -13.93 31.81
N GLU A 156 -81.79 -13.33 32.63
CA GLU A 156 -81.90 -13.67 34.07
C GLU A 156 -83.36 -13.71 34.57
N PRO A 157 -83.69 -14.44 35.66
CA PRO A 157 -83.34 -15.81 36.02
C PRO A 157 -84.65 -16.63 36.05
N GLY A 158 -84.98 -17.28 34.93
CA GLY A 158 -86.28 -17.93 34.77
C GLY A 158 -86.18 -19.32 34.16
N SER A 159 -86.23 -20.33 35.02
CA SER A 159 -86.84 -21.64 34.76
C SER A 159 -86.04 -22.67 33.95
N CYS A 160 -85.63 -23.74 34.67
CA CYS A 160 -85.93 -25.17 34.39
C CYS A 160 -85.49 -25.78 33.04
N ARG A 161 -85.07 -27.04 32.89
CA ARG A 161 -84.75 -28.21 33.73
C ARG A 161 -84.36 -29.31 32.71
N THR A 162 -83.53 -30.27 33.13
CA THR A 162 -83.47 -31.67 32.63
C THR A 162 -82.95 -32.00 31.21
N HIS A 163 -81.73 -32.56 31.18
CA HIS A 163 -81.35 -33.95 30.83
C HIS A 163 -81.85 -34.68 29.55
N MET A 164 -80.93 -35.55 29.06
CA MET A 164 -80.99 -36.59 28.00
C MET A 164 -80.58 -36.12 26.59
N GLY A 165 -79.77 -36.83 25.79
CA GLY A 165 -79.14 -38.14 25.91
C GLY A 165 -78.75 -38.65 24.50
N ASN A 166 -77.61 -39.35 24.42
CA ASN A 166 -77.24 -40.43 23.48
C ASN A 166 -77.01 -40.21 21.95
N ARG A 167 -75.82 -40.71 21.55
CA ARG A 167 -75.49 -41.71 20.48
C ARG A 167 -74.95 -41.25 19.11
N THR A 168 -73.64 -41.53 18.94
CA THR A 168 -72.96 -42.24 17.82
C THR A 168 -73.26 -41.90 16.35
N SER A 169 -72.20 -41.52 15.60
CA SER A 169 -71.95 -41.91 14.20
C SER A 169 -70.45 -41.76 13.89
N LYS A 170 -69.65 -42.84 13.92
CA LYS A 170 -69.17 -43.64 12.79
C LYS A 170 -68.45 -42.85 11.67
N TYR A 171 -67.12 -42.88 11.74
CA TYR A 171 -66.19 -43.40 10.72
C TYR A 171 -66.54 -43.18 9.23
N LEU A 172 -65.70 -42.41 8.53
CA LEU A 172 -65.20 -42.76 7.20
C LEU A 172 -63.71 -42.44 7.10
N GLU A 173 -62.96 -43.51 6.87
CA GLU A 173 -61.55 -43.62 6.51
C GLU A 173 -61.48 -43.94 5.00
N ALA A 174 -60.57 -43.28 4.27
CA ALA A 174 -59.99 -43.63 2.96
C ALA A 174 -59.21 -42.39 2.46
N ASP A 175 -57.97 -42.42 1.99
CA ASP A 175 -57.01 -43.49 1.75
C ASP A 175 -55.61 -42.85 1.59
N ALA A 176 -54.56 -43.66 1.77
CA ALA A 176 -53.14 -43.32 1.79
C ALA A 176 -52.56 -43.06 0.37
N LEU A 177 -51.40 -42.39 0.22
CA LEU A 177 -50.03 -42.96 0.05
C LEU A 177 -49.15 -41.84 -0.61
N GLU A 178 -47.84 -41.65 -0.46
CA GLU A 178 -46.69 -42.48 -0.07
C GLU A 178 -45.54 -41.65 0.55
N LEU A 179 -44.76 -42.32 1.42
CA LEU A 179 -43.29 -42.39 1.62
C LEU A 179 -42.40 -41.23 1.10
N VAL A 180 -41.37 -40.78 1.84
CA VAL A 180 -40.15 -41.52 2.21
C VAL A 180 -39.46 -40.87 3.43
N ALA A 181 -39.04 -41.71 4.38
CA ALA A 181 -38.05 -41.44 5.44
C ALA A 181 -36.69 -42.06 5.01
N PRO A 182 -35.50 -41.94 5.68
CA PRO A 182 -35.39 -41.97 7.14
C PRO A 182 -34.17 -41.31 7.84
N SER A 183 -34.33 -41.20 9.18
CA SER A 183 -33.36 -41.41 10.28
C SER A 183 -32.05 -40.59 10.35
N GLY A 184 -31.58 -40.10 11.50
CA GLY A 184 -31.99 -40.25 12.90
C GLY A 184 -30.80 -39.91 13.84
N TRP A 185 -31.10 -39.82 15.15
CA TRP A 185 -30.18 -39.80 16.30
C TRP A 185 -29.51 -38.43 16.61
N ARG A 186 -29.47 -37.88 17.83
CA ARG A 186 -29.83 -38.34 19.19
C ARG A 186 -29.85 -37.13 20.15
N ALA A 187 -30.64 -37.23 21.22
CA ALA A 187 -30.60 -36.38 22.42
C ALA A 187 -29.31 -36.57 23.26
N GLY A 188 -28.91 -35.55 24.02
CA GLY A 188 -27.82 -35.62 24.99
C GLY A 188 -27.90 -34.53 26.06
N THR A 189 -28.20 -34.96 27.28
CA THR A 189 -28.34 -34.25 28.56
C THR A 189 -27.02 -33.66 29.08
N GLY A 190 -27.08 -32.56 29.83
CA GLY A 190 -25.94 -32.10 30.65
C GLY A 190 -26.18 -30.76 31.37
N SER A 191 -26.64 -30.81 32.62
CA SER A 191 -26.50 -29.74 33.62
C SER A 191 -25.42 -30.14 34.62
N GLN A 192 -24.51 -29.22 34.97
CA GLN A 192 -23.97 -28.91 36.31
C GLN A 192 -22.60 -28.23 36.21
N GLY A 193 -22.34 -27.28 37.13
CA GLY A 193 -20.99 -27.08 37.66
C GLY A 193 -20.43 -25.67 37.59
N LEU A 194 -20.50 -24.98 38.74
CA LEU A 194 -19.66 -23.87 39.18
C LEU A 194 -18.18 -24.01 38.77
N ASP A 195 -17.53 -22.88 38.48
CA ASP A 195 -16.36 -22.41 39.24
C ASP A 195 -15.89 -21.01 38.79
N SER A 196 -15.72 -20.12 39.77
CA SER A 196 -14.80 -18.97 39.70
C SER A 196 -13.50 -19.35 40.42
N PRO A 197 -12.37 -18.70 40.13
CA PRO A 197 -11.79 -17.89 41.21
C PRO A 197 -11.03 -16.61 40.80
N ALA A 198 -11.03 -15.69 41.78
CA ALA A 198 -10.01 -14.69 42.15
C ALA A 198 -9.80 -13.48 41.22
N GLU A 199 -10.36 -12.32 41.54
CA GLU A 199 -9.83 -11.31 42.50
C GLU A 199 -8.50 -10.67 42.05
N GLY A 200 -8.63 -9.60 41.26
CA GLY A 200 -7.64 -8.54 41.11
C GLY A 200 -8.23 -7.24 41.61
N ARG A 201 -8.02 -6.97 42.91
CA ARG A 201 -8.49 -5.80 43.67
C ARG A 201 -8.05 -4.48 43.00
N CYS A 202 -9.03 -3.70 42.55
CA CYS A 202 -8.89 -2.28 42.27
C CYS A 202 -8.73 -1.49 43.58
N PRO A 203 -7.81 -0.50 43.63
CA PRO A 203 -7.94 0.65 44.50
C PRO A 203 -8.17 1.92 43.68
N GLY A 204 -9.20 2.70 44.05
CA GLY A 204 -9.33 4.10 43.64
C GLY A 204 -10.51 4.42 42.74
N ALA A 205 -11.73 4.13 43.21
CA ALA A 205 -12.91 4.87 42.79
C ALA A 205 -12.78 6.31 43.34
N ALA A 206 -12.13 7.19 42.59
CA ALA A 206 -12.54 8.59 42.54
C ALA A 206 -13.42 8.70 41.31
N GLN A 207 -14.62 9.27 41.46
CA GLN A 207 -15.56 9.59 40.40
C GLN A 207 -14.83 10.13 39.16
N ARG A 208 -14.54 9.29 38.16
CA ARG A 208 -14.26 9.79 36.82
C ARG A 208 -15.62 10.09 36.22
N GLY A 209 -15.93 11.37 36.07
CA GLY A 209 -17.10 11.80 35.32
C GLY A 209 -17.05 11.12 33.96
N GLN A 210 -18.17 10.52 33.56
CA GLN A 210 -18.37 10.12 32.16
C GLN A 210 -18.46 11.42 31.36
N GLY A 211 -17.31 11.97 30.95
CA GLY A 211 -17.25 13.25 30.23
C GLY A 211 -16.06 14.15 30.61
N ASP A 212 -14.90 13.58 30.91
CA ASP A 212 -13.69 14.36 31.19
C ASP A 212 -12.62 14.10 30.11
N LEU A 213 -12.32 15.13 29.31
CA LEU A 213 -11.24 15.19 28.34
C LEU A 213 -9.88 15.28 29.06
N GLN A 214 -8.84 14.61 28.56
CA GLN A 214 -7.51 14.60 29.20
C GLN A 214 -6.42 15.14 28.27
N CYS A 215 -5.49 15.91 28.83
CA CYS A 215 -4.28 16.33 28.14
C CYS A 215 -3.36 15.12 27.89
N PRO A 216 -2.89 14.87 26.65
CA PRO A 216 -2.04 13.72 26.34
C PRO A 216 -0.61 13.83 26.93
N HIS A 217 -0.17 15.02 27.34
CA HIS A 217 1.18 15.25 27.83
C HIS A 217 1.30 15.11 29.35
N CYS A 218 0.36 15.68 30.12
CA CYS A 218 0.42 15.67 31.58
C CYS A 218 -0.76 14.93 32.26
N LEU A 219 -1.68 14.36 31.48
CA LEU A 219 -2.88 13.64 31.95
C LEU A 219 -3.82 14.45 32.86
N ARG A 220 -3.72 15.78 32.85
CA ARG A 220 -4.69 16.66 33.51
C ARG A 220 -6.07 16.48 32.86
N SER A 221 -7.10 16.29 33.68
CA SER A 221 -8.50 16.19 33.26
C SER A 221 -9.15 17.57 33.15
N PHE A 222 -10.02 17.70 32.16
CA PHE A 222 -10.86 18.84 31.83
C PHE A 222 -12.27 18.31 31.61
N GLY A 223 -13.30 19.04 32.03
CA GLY A 223 -14.68 18.63 31.72
C GLY A 223 -14.99 18.78 30.23
N ASP A 224 -16.02 18.09 29.73
CA ASP A 224 -16.46 18.18 28.34
C ASP A 224 -16.75 19.63 27.87
N GLU A 225 -17.24 20.49 28.77
CA GLU A 225 -17.50 21.91 28.50
C GLU A 225 -16.22 22.78 28.43
N GLN A 226 -15.06 22.23 28.82
CA GLN A 226 -13.77 22.94 28.94
C GLN A 226 -12.83 22.67 27.76
N GLY A 227 -13.37 22.28 26.60
CA GLY A 227 -12.58 21.92 25.42
C GLY A 227 -11.59 23.01 24.97
N GLU A 228 -11.98 24.28 24.98
CA GLU A 228 -11.08 25.40 24.60
C GLU A 228 -9.91 25.59 25.58
N GLU A 229 -10.14 25.31 26.87
CA GLU A 229 -9.11 25.41 27.91
C GLU A 229 -8.12 24.24 27.80
N LEU A 230 -8.60 23.05 27.44
CA LEU A 230 -7.75 21.91 27.10
C LEU A 230 -6.83 22.23 25.92
N PHE A 231 -7.36 22.80 24.82
CA PHE A 231 -6.53 23.12 23.65
C PHE A 231 -5.45 24.17 23.95
N ARG A 232 -5.81 25.21 24.72
CA ARG A 232 -4.83 26.21 25.18
C ARG A 232 -3.76 25.58 26.06
N HIS A 233 -4.16 24.70 26.98
CA HIS A 233 -3.23 24.00 27.85
C HIS A 233 -2.31 23.05 27.07
N VAL A 234 -2.81 22.29 26.10
CA VAL A 234 -1.98 21.40 25.25
C VAL A 234 -0.93 22.18 24.48
N ALA A 235 -1.24 23.40 24.04
CA ALA A 235 -0.27 24.26 23.35
C ALA A 235 0.89 24.74 24.24
N GLU A 236 0.66 24.84 25.55
CA GLU A 236 1.66 25.27 26.54
C GLU A 236 2.35 24.09 27.24
N CYS A 237 1.70 22.92 27.24
CA CYS A 237 2.16 21.71 27.90
C CYS A 237 3.02 20.87 26.94
N CYS A 238 4.29 21.27 26.77
CA CYS A 238 5.33 20.50 26.07
C CYS A 238 6.12 19.62 27.03
#